data_AF-A0A846QGA4-F1
#
_entry.id   AF-A0A846QGA4-F1
#
_cell.length_a   1.000
_cell.length_b   1.000
_cell.length_c   1.000
_cell.angle_alpha   90.00
_cell.angle_beta   90.00
_cell.angle_gamma   90.00
#
_symmetry.space_group_name_H-M   'P 1'
#
loop_
_entity.id
_entity.type
_entity.pdbx_description
1 polymer ?
#
loop_
_entity_poly.entity_id
_entity_poly.type
_entity_poly.pdbx_seq_one_letter_code
_entity_poly.pdbx_strand_id
1 'polypeptide(L)' 'MPLKRASRGRTKGGKGSTGVVQCSNCGQTVPKDKAKKVTSKLN' A
#
# COMPACT_ATOMS: atom_id res chain seq x y z
N MET A 1 10.30 -20.14 -10.02
CA MET A 1 9.51 -18.98 -10.48
C MET A 1 10.26 -17.69 -10.15
N PRO A 2 10.51 -16.81 -11.13
CA PRO A 2 11.22 -15.56 -10.87
C PRO A 2 10.36 -14.58 -10.07
N LEU A 3 10.99 -13.89 -9.12
CA LEU A 3 10.33 -12.87 -8.31
C LEU A 3 10.79 -11.48 -8.77
N LYS A 4 9.86 -10.64 -9.25
CA LYS A 4 10.18 -9.27 -9.68
C LYS A 4 10.71 -8.39 -8.53
N ARG A 5 10.24 -8.59 -7.29
CA ARG A 5 10.64 -7.84 -6.08
C ARG A 5 10.53 -8.69 -4.82
N ALA A 6 11.54 -8.66 -3.95
CA ALA A 6 11.56 -9.40 -2.67
C ALA A 6 10.29 -9.21 -1.83
N SER A 7 9.78 -7.98 -1.76
CA SER A 7 8.59 -7.61 -0.99
C SER A 7 7.25 -7.88 -1.67
N ARG A 8 7.25 -8.36 -2.93
CA ARG A 8 6.05 -8.51 -3.78
C ARG A 8 5.25 -7.20 -3.94
N GLY A 9 5.90 -6.05 -3.72
CA GLY A 9 5.29 -4.73 -3.81
C GLY A 9 4.46 -4.31 -2.59
N ARG A 10 4.74 -4.88 -1.41
CA ARG A 10 4.01 -4.61 -0.16
C ARG A 10 4.96 -4.51 1.04
N THR A 11 4.63 -3.68 2.02
CA THR A 11 5.40 -3.56 3.29
C THR A 11 4.80 -4.37 4.45
N LYS A 12 4.00 -5.39 4.13
CA LYS A 12 3.27 -6.23 5.09
C LYS A 12 4.15 -7.03 6.06
N GLY A 13 5.34 -7.45 5.62
CA GLY A 13 6.20 -8.38 6.37
C GLY A 13 5.52 -9.73 6.61
N GLY A 14 5.76 -10.33 7.78
CA GLY A 14 5.21 -11.64 8.17
C GLY A 14 3.76 -11.65 8.66
N LYS A 15 3.02 -10.54 8.55
CA LYS A 15 1.63 -10.45 9.02
C LYS A 15 0.69 -11.22 8.10
N GLY A 16 -0.44 -11.71 8.62
CA GLY A 16 -1.46 -12.44 7.84
C GLY A 16 -2.34 -11.55 6.97
N SER A 17 -2.77 -10.39 7.46
CA SER A 17 -3.55 -9.40 6.71
C SER A 17 -3.25 -7.98 7.21
N THR A 18 -3.67 -6.98 6.43
CA THR A 18 -3.55 -5.56 6.74
C THR A 18 -4.84 -4.88 6.30
N GLY A 19 -5.22 -3.80 6.98
CA GLY A 19 -6.41 -3.02 6.61
C GLY A 19 -6.31 -2.40 5.21
N VAL A 20 -7.46 -1.99 4.69
CA VAL A 20 -7.58 -1.33 3.38
C VAL A 20 -7.86 0.17 3.54
N VAL A 21 -7.49 0.94 2.53
CA VAL A 21 -7.76 2.38 2.40
C VAL A 21 -8.33 2.66 1.02
N GLN A 22 -9.18 3.68 0.89
CA GLN A 22 -9.68 4.11 -0.42
C GLN A 22 -8.68 5.05 -1.08
N CYS A 23 -8.47 4.91 -2.39
CA CYS A 23 -7.65 5.82 -3.18
C CYS A 23 -8.33 7.20 -3.26
N SER A 24 -7.58 8.27 -3.02
CA SER A 24 -8.10 9.64 -3.07
C SER A 24 -8.52 10.08 -4.47
N ASN A 25 -7.92 9.54 -5.52
CA ASN A 25 -8.20 9.94 -6.90
C ASN A 25 -9.34 9.15 -7.55
N CYS A 26 -9.38 7.83 -7.35
CA CYS A 26 -10.33 6.95 -8.05
C CYS A 26 -11.25 6.14 -7.13
N GLY A 27 -11.15 6.29 -5.81
CA GLY A 27 -12.02 5.59 -4.85
C GLY A 27 -11.82 4.08 -4.75
N GLN A 28 -10.86 3.49 -5.45
CA GLN A 28 -10.59 2.05 -5.37
C GLN A 28 -10.04 1.64 -4.00
N THR A 29 -10.44 0.46 -3.54
CA THR A 29 -9.97 -0.11 -2.28
C THR A 29 -8.58 -0.73 -2.45
N VAL A 30 -7.59 -0.18 -1.76
CA VAL A 30 -6.18 -0.60 -1.84
C VAL A 30 -5.68 -1.02 -0.45
N PRO A 31 -4.87 -2.09 -0.32
CA PRO A 31 -4.23 -2.41 0.96
C PRO A 31 -3.37 -1.25 1.49
N LYS A 32 -3.48 -0.94 2.79
CA LYS A 32 -2.80 0.20 3.43
C LYS A 32 -1.27 0.17 3.31
N ASP A 33 -0.70 -1.03 3.21
CA ASP A 33 0.73 -1.30 3.05
C ASP A 33 1.20 -1.30 1.58
N LYS A 34 0.26 -1.19 0.62
CA LYS A 34 0.52 -1.05 -0.81
C LYS A 34 0.27 0.37 -1.32
N ALA A 35 -0.59 1.13 -0.63
CA ALA A 35 -0.95 2.49 -1.01
C ALA A 35 0.26 3.44 -1.02
N LYS A 36 0.31 4.33 -2.01
CA LYS A 36 1.26 5.46 -2.06
C LYS A 36 0.77 6.55 -1.12
N LYS A 37 1.59 6.90 -0.13
CA LYS A 37 1.26 7.89 0.90
C LYS A 37 2.09 9.14 0.67
N VAL A 38 1.44 10.28 0.68
CA VAL A 38 2.05 11.61 0.55
C VAL A 38 1.56 12.44 1.72
N THR A 39 2.48 13.16 2.36
CA THR A 39 2.16 14.06 3.48
C THR A 39 2.53 15.48 3.02
N SER A 40 1.57 16.40 3.01
CA SER A 40 1.79 17.82 2.73
C SER A 40 1.57 18.64 4.01
N LYS A 41 2.37 19.69 4.20
CA LYS A 41 2.11 20.70 5.24
C LYS A 41 1.11 21.71 4.69
N LEU A 42 0.15 22.11 5.53
CA LEU A 42 -0.69 23.27 5.28
C LEU A 42 0.08 24.50 5.80
N ASN A 43 0.06 25.58 5.03
CA ASN A 43 0.70 26.85 5.41
C ASN A 43 -0.17 27.60 6.44
#